data_AF-A0A371SIB8-F1
#
_entry.id   AF-A0A371SIB8-F1
#
_cell.length_a   1.000
_cell.length_b   1.000
_cell.length_c   1.000
_cell.angle_alpha   90.00
_cell.angle_beta   90.00
_cell.angle_gamma   90.00
#
_symmetry.space_group_name_H-M   'P 1'
#
loop_
_entity.id
_entity.type
_entity.pdbx_description
1 polymer ?
#
loop_
_entity_poly.entity_id
_entity_poly.type
_entity_poly.pdbx_seq_one_letter_code
_entity_poly.pdbx_strand_id
1 'polypeptide(L)'
;MRRIKISSDKDIQEYSQFENYEEYKANMEIWLIDYQMKFTRGEMFGLNQLIQLASKVPGVCHESMKSIVRSTDIGLNEHAISRSTFKRMVWKCTEFNILTAYETENRYGSQCGNLYVFHPYPTF
;
A
#
# COMPACT_ATOMS: atom_id res chain seq x y z
N MET A 1 -5.71 9.63 10.26
CA MET A 1 -5.03 8.32 10.25
C MET A 1 -5.04 7.75 11.66
N ARG A 2 -5.34 6.46 11.82
CA ARG A 2 -5.24 5.77 13.12
C ARG A 2 -3.77 5.36 13.35
N ARG A 3 -3.32 5.39 14.60
CA ARG A 3 -1.97 4.97 14.99
C ARG A 3 -1.99 3.55 15.54
N ILE A 4 -1.01 2.75 15.16
CA ILE A 4 -0.84 1.37 15.62
C ILE A 4 0.60 1.14 16.06
N LYS A 5 0.79 0.23 17.03
CA LYS A 5 2.11 -0.21 17.45
C LYS A 5 2.52 -1.40 16.61
N ILE A 6 3.70 -1.34 16.01
CA ILE A 6 4.32 -2.45 15.28
C ILE A 6 5.69 -2.70 15.89
N SER A 7 5.89 -3.93 16.34
CA SER A 7 7.09 -4.38 17.04
C SER A 7 7.92 -5.32 16.17
N SER A 8 7.29 -6.06 15.24
CA SER A 8 7.96 -7.04 14.38
C SER A 8 7.23 -7.28 13.05
N ASP A 9 7.91 -7.93 12.09
CA ASP A 9 7.35 -8.38 10.81
C ASP A 9 6.23 -9.45 10.97
N LYS A 10 6.11 -10.11 12.14
CA LYS A 10 4.98 -11.00 12.40
C LYS A 10 3.70 -10.22 12.68
N ASP A 11 3.83 -9.06 13.32
CA ASP A 11 2.69 -8.22 13.69
C ASP A 11 1.97 -7.69 12.44
N ILE A 12 2.67 -7.53 11.30
CA ILE A 12 2.06 -7.04 10.05
C ILE A 12 1.26 -8.12 9.32
N GLN A 13 1.57 -9.42 9.51
CA GLN A 13 0.87 -10.51 8.84
C GLN A 13 -0.59 -10.61 9.28
N GLU A 14 -0.87 -10.31 10.55
CA GLU A 14 -2.22 -10.30 11.11
C GLU A 14 -3.14 -9.24 10.49
N TYR A 15 -2.59 -8.24 9.80
CA TYR A 15 -3.37 -7.24 9.08
C TYR A 15 -3.74 -7.67 7.66
N SER A 16 -3.19 -8.79 7.17
CA SER A 16 -3.57 -9.32 5.86
C SER A 16 -5.01 -9.77 5.87
N GLN A 17 -5.73 -9.43 4.81
CA GLN A 17 -7.14 -9.79 4.61
C GLN A 17 -7.30 -10.82 3.48
N PHE A 18 -6.19 -11.44 3.05
CA PHE A 18 -6.15 -12.36 1.92
C PHE A 18 -5.50 -13.68 2.38
N GLU A 19 -6.02 -14.81 1.92
CA GLU A 19 -5.50 -16.13 2.23
C GLU A 19 -4.16 -16.38 1.53
N ASN A 20 -4.01 -15.87 0.30
CA ASN A 20 -2.84 -16.10 -0.54
C ASN A 20 -2.61 -14.98 -1.57
N TYR A 21 -1.50 -15.09 -2.28
CA TYR A 21 -1.09 -14.11 -3.29
C TYR A 21 -2.04 -14.08 -4.49
N GLU A 22 -2.56 -15.23 -4.90
CA GLU A 22 -3.48 -15.37 -6.04
C GLU A 22 -4.80 -14.63 -5.78
N GLU A 23 -5.37 -14.81 -4.59
CA GLU A 23 -6.57 -14.09 -4.15
C GLU A 23 -6.31 -12.57 -4.10
N TYR A 24 -5.20 -12.16 -3.50
CA TYR A 24 -4.80 -10.76 -3.45
C TYR A 24 -4.69 -10.16 -4.85
N LYS A 25 -3.98 -10.84 -5.76
CA LYS A 25 -3.80 -10.40 -7.13
C LYS A 25 -5.13 -10.27 -7.87
N ALA A 26 -6.01 -11.26 -7.77
CA ALA A 26 -7.32 -11.22 -8.41
C ALA A 26 -8.15 -10.04 -7.91
N ASN A 27 -8.17 -9.79 -6.60
CA ASN A 27 -8.83 -8.62 -6.02
C ASN A 27 -8.27 -7.29 -6.55
N MET A 28 -6.94 -7.18 -6.65
CA MET A 28 -6.31 -5.95 -7.16
C MET A 28 -6.60 -5.72 -8.64
N GLU A 29 -6.68 -6.78 -9.46
CA GLU A 29 -7.09 -6.66 -10.86
C GLU A 29 -8.50 -6.06 -11.00
N ILE A 30 -9.46 -6.49 -10.17
CA ILE A 30 -10.82 -5.93 -10.16
C ILE A 30 -10.81 -4.46 -9.73
N TRP A 31 -10.12 -4.12 -8.64
CA TRP A 31 -9.98 -2.73 -8.20
C TRP A 31 -9.41 -1.83 -9.31
N LEU A 32 -8.40 -2.31 -10.03
CA LEU A 32 -7.78 -1.55 -11.12
C LEU A 32 -8.72 -1.39 -12.31
N ILE A 33 -9.54 -2.39 -12.66
CA ILE A 33 -10.55 -2.27 -13.73
C ILE A 33 -11.48 -1.08 -13.45
N ASP A 34 -12.00 -0.98 -12.23
CA ASP A 34 -13.02 0.03 -11.89
C ASP A 34 -12.44 1.43 -11.63
N TYR A 35 -11.26 1.51 -11.01
CA TYR A 35 -10.75 2.78 -10.46
C TYR A 35 -9.54 3.35 -11.18
N GLN A 36 -8.86 2.61 -12.09
CA GLN A 36 -7.64 3.12 -12.75
C GLN A 36 -7.82 4.50 -13.41
N MET A 37 -9.00 4.75 -13.99
CA MET A 37 -9.31 6.02 -14.67
C MET A 37 -9.48 7.21 -13.70
N LYS A 38 -9.56 6.97 -12.39
CA LYS A 38 -9.64 8.01 -11.34
C LYS A 38 -8.25 8.49 -10.89
N PHE A 39 -7.19 7.82 -11.33
CA PHE A 39 -5.81 8.15 -10.99
C PHE A 39 -5.11 8.82 -12.17
N THR A 40 -4.23 9.77 -11.87
CA THR A 40 -3.29 10.27 -12.87
C THR A 40 -2.25 9.20 -13.20
N ARG A 41 -1.55 9.34 -14.33
CA ARG A 41 -0.47 8.41 -14.71
C ARG A 41 0.57 8.21 -13.60
N GLY A 42 1.00 9.30 -12.95
CA GLY A 42 1.94 9.23 -11.82
C GLY A 42 1.38 8.53 -10.58
N GLU A 43 0.09 8.69 -10.31
CA GLU A 43 -0.58 7.99 -9.20
C GLU A 43 -0.73 6.49 -9.50
N MET A 44 -1.06 6.13 -10.74
CA MET A 44 -1.11 4.72 -11.18
C MET A 44 0.25 4.03 -11.03
N PHE A 45 1.35 4.71 -11.40
CA PHE A 45 2.68 4.16 -11.16
C PHE A 45 2.93 3.90 -9.67
N GLY A 46 2.59 4.86 -8.81
CA GLY A 46 2.72 4.69 -7.36
C GLY A 46 1.85 3.56 -6.80
N LEU A 47 0.63 3.41 -7.29
CA LEU A 47 -0.29 2.37 -6.87
C LEU A 47 0.20 0.99 -7.28
N ASN A 48 0.63 0.81 -8.53
CA ASN A 48 1.17 -0.46 -9.02
C ASN A 48 2.41 -0.89 -8.23
N GLN A 49 3.31 0.05 -7.92
CA GLN A 49 4.47 -0.23 -7.07
C GLN A 49 4.06 -0.64 -5.66
N LEU A 50 3.09 0.04 -5.06
CA LEU A 50 2.61 -0.30 -3.73
C LEU A 50 1.95 -1.69 -3.70
N ILE A 51 1.18 -2.04 -4.74
CA ILE A 51 0.58 -3.36 -4.92
C ILE A 51 1.66 -4.45 -5.00
N GLN A 52 2.72 -4.21 -5.78
CA GLN A 52 3.84 -5.16 -5.89
C GLN A 52 4.58 -5.32 -4.57
N LEU A 53 4.85 -4.24 -3.84
CA LEU A 53 5.50 -4.33 -2.51
C LEU A 53 4.62 -5.08 -1.50
N ALA A 54 3.30 -4.91 -1.57
CA ALA A 54 2.32 -5.62 -0.76
C ALA A 54 2.10 -7.09 -1.19
N SER A 55 2.83 -7.62 -2.18
CA SER A 55 2.76 -9.04 -2.53
C SER A 55 3.54 -9.94 -1.56
N LYS A 56 4.58 -9.40 -0.88
CA LYS A 56 5.41 -10.17 0.07
C LYS A 56 4.61 -10.69 1.26
N VAL A 57 3.68 -9.87 1.74
CA VAL A 57 2.63 -10.25 2.70
C VAL A 57 1.33 -9.82 2.04
N PRO A 58 0.53 -10.75 1.47
CA PRO A 58 -0.61 -10.41 0.61
C PRO A 58 -1.47 -9.26 1.17
N GLY A 59 -1.50 -8.14 0.44
CA GLY A 59 -2.28 -6.97 0.81
C GLY A 59 -1.72 -6.10 1.93
N VAL A 60 -0.50 -6.34 2.42
CA VAL A 60 0.11 -5.54 3.49
C VAL A 60 1.50 -5.06 3.09
N CYS A 61 1.73 -3.75 3.23
CA CYS A 61 3.03 -3.13 2.99
C CYS A 61 3.42 -2.20 4.13
N HIS A 62 4.58 -2.47 4.75
CA HIS A 62 5.18 -1.64 5.80
C HIS A 62 6.50 -1.00 5.32
N GLU A 63 6.47 -0.36 4.17
CA GLU A 63 7.63 0.31 3.61
C GLU A 63 7.61 1.83 3.87
N SER A 64 8.78 2.40 4.09
CA SER A 64 8.88 3.86 4.25
C SER A 64 8.48 4.57 2.95
N MET A 65 7.77 5.70 3.03
CA MET A 65 7.45 6.50 1.84
C MET A 65 8.70 6.88 1.05
N LYS A 66 9.86 7.06 1.71
CA LYS A 66 11.14 7.32 1.03
C LYS A 66 11.56 6.14 0.15
N SER A 67 11.40 4.91 0.65
CA SER A 67 11.69 3.66 -0.08
C SER A 67 10.78 3.55 -1.31
N ILE A 68 9.47 3.71 -1.12
CA ILE A 68 8.46 3.56 -2.17
C ILE A 68 8.63 4.63 -3.27
N VAL A 69 8.94 5.87 -2.90
CA VAL A 69 9.05 6.98 -3.86
C VAL A 69 10.41 7.02 -4.59
N ARG A 70 11.45 6.37 -4.04
CA ARG A 70 12.80 6.26 -4.63
C ARG A 70 13.10 4.88 -5.20
N SER A 71 12.06 4.16 -5.61
CA SER A 71 12.07 2.79 -6.13
C SER A 71 12.99 2.50 -7.33
N THR A 72 13.78 3.47 -7.81
CA THR A 72 14.98 3.22 -8.62
C THR A 72 15.99 2.32 -7.92
N ASP A 73 16.05 2.30 -6.58
CA ASP A 73 17.02 1.51 -5.81
C ASP A 73 16.59 0.03 -5.59
N ILE A 74 15.32 -0.33 -5.85
CA ILE A 74 14.74 -1.67 -5.56
C ILE A 74 14.55 -2.48 -6.85
N GLY A 75 15.19 -2.10 -7.96
CA GLY A 75 15.06 -2.79 -9.24
C GLY A 75 13.70 -2.63 -9.93
N LEU A 76 12.82 -1.78 -9.38
CA LEU A 76 11.57 -1.37 -10.01
C LEU A 76 11.89 -0.24 -11.00
N ASN A 77 12.27 -0.64 -12.21
CA ASN A 77 12.41 0.27 -13.34
C ASN A 77 11.06 0.94 -13.61
N GLU A 78 10.84 2.15 -13.10
CA GLU A 78 9.97 3.18 -13.69
C GLU A 78 9.92 4.45 -12.81
N HIS A 79 10.02 5.60 -13.48
CA HIS A 79 9.97 6.99 -13.00
C HIS A 79 9.67 7.22 -11.50
N ALA A 80 10.65 7.78 -10.78
CA ALA A 80 10.45 8.29 -9.42
C ALA A 80 9.28 9.31 -9.39
N ILE A 81 8.27 9.03 -8.58
CA ILE A 81 7.16 9.96 -8.35
C ILE A 81 7.54 10.97 -7.28
N SER A 82 6.75 12.05 -7.11
CA SER A 82 6.96 12.95 -5.97
C SER A 82 6.23 12.44 -4.73
N ARG A 83 6.65 12.89 -3.55
CA ARG A 83 5.93 12.63 -2.29
C ARG A 83 4.48 13.13 -2.33
N SER A 84 4.22 14.27 -2.99
CA SER A 84 2.87 14.82 -3.12
C SER A 84 1.99 13.95 -4.01
N THR A 85 2.54 13.41 -5.11
CA THR A 85 1.84 12.43 -5.94
C THR A 85 1.49 11.17 -5.17
N PHE A 86 2.45 10.61 -4.42
CA PHE A 86 2.20 9.42 -3.60
C PHE A 86 1.12 9.67 -2.53
N LYS A 87 1.17 10.81 -1.82
CA LYS A 87 0.15 11.16 -0.83
C LYS A 87 -1.25 11.31 -1.42
N ARG A 88 -1.38 11.94 -2.59
CA ARG A 88 -2.69 12.04 -3.29
C ARG A 88 -3.21 10.69 -3.73
N MET A 89 -2.33 9.81 -4.22
CA MET A 89 -2.68 8.43 -4.55
C MET A 89 -3.22 7.69 -3.33
N VAL A 90 -2.49 7.69 -2.21
CA VAL A 90 -2.94 7.03 -0.97
C VAL A 90 -4.26 7.60 -0.50
N TRP A 91 -4.42 8.93 -0.52
CA TRP A 91 -5.68 9.57 -0.15
C TRP A 91 -6.85 9.08 -1.02
N LYS A 92 -6.70 9.04 -2.35
CA LYS A 92 -7.73 8.49 -3.23
C LYS A 92 -8.03 7.02 -2.92
N CYS A 93 -7.02 6.19 -2.71
CA CYS A 93 -7.22 4.80 -2.35
C CYS A 93 -7.99 4.65 -1.03
N THR A 94 -7.74 5.51 -0.04
CA THR A 94 -8.51 5.53 1.21
C THR A 94 -9.96 5.99 1.00
N GLU A 95 -10.20 7.00 0.13
CA GLU A 95 -11.56 7.46 -0.19
C GLU A 95 -12.36 6.39 -0.95
N PHE A 96 -11.70 5.60 -1.81
CA PHE A 96 -12.31 4.51 -2.57
C PHE A 96 -12.39 3.20 -1.78
N ASN A 97 -11.93 3.18 -0.53
CA ASN A 97 -11.87 1.99 0.31
C ASN A 97 -11.02 0.85 -0.29
N ILE A 98 -10.04 1.17 -1.15
CA ILE A 98 -9.08 0.22 -1.72
C ILE A 98 -8.07 -0.22 -0.66
N LEU A 99 -7.63 0.71 0.19
CA LEU A 99 -6.71 0.42 1.29
C LEU A 99 -6.93 1.37 2.46
N THR A 100 -6.52 0.92 3.65
CA THR A 100 -6.35 1.77 4.83
C THR A 100 -4.86 2.01 5.10
N ALA A 101 -4.51 3.25 5.42
CA ALA A 101 -3.15 3.62 5.84
C ALA A 101 -3.12 3.94 7.34
N TYR A 102 -2.27 3.24 8.08
CA TYR A 102 -2.03 3.46 9.50
C TYR A 102 -0.67 4.12 9.70
N GLU A 103 -0.59 5.05 10.64
CA GLU A 103 0.71 5.50 11.15
C GLU A 103 1.21 4.47 12.15
N THR A 104 2.49 4.12 12.06
CA THR A 104 3.12 3.11 12.91
C THR A 104 4.02 3.79 13.93
N GLU A 105 3.94 3.35 15.18
CA GLU A 105 4.80 3.80 16.28
C GLU A 105 5.66 2.64 16.77
N ASN A 106 6.91 2.95 17.13
CA ASN A 106 7.75 1.99 17.83
C ASN A 106 7.30 1.78 19.29
N ARG A 107 7.95 0.84 19.98
CA ARG A 107 7.74 0.57 21.41
C ARG A 107 7.90 1.80 22.33
N TYR A 108 8.55 2.85 21.87
CA TYR A 108 8.78 4.10 22.58
C TYR A 108 7.79 5.23 22.21
N GLY A 109 6.79 4.95 21.38
CA GLY A 109 5.76 5.91 20.96
C GLY A 109 6.22 6.90 19.89
N SER A 110 7.40 6.72 19.29
CA SER A 110 7.83 7.54 18.16
C SER A 110 7.30 6.98 16.84
N GLN A 111 6.80 7.85 15.97
CA GLN A 111 6.34 7.46 14.63
C GLN A 111 7.52 6.93 13.79
N CYS A 112 7.36 5.74 13.21
CA CYS A 112 8.41 5.06 12.44
C CYS A 112 8.09 4.92 10.95
N GLY A 113 6.82 4.94 10.57
CA GLY A 113 6.41 4.80 9.17
C GLY A 113 4.91 4.63 9.03
N ASN A 114 4.48 4.08 7.89
CA ASN A 114 3.08 3.79 7.63
C ASN A 114 2.90 2.32 7.26
N LEU A 115 1.80 1.72 7.71
CA LEU A 115 1.31 0.43 7.26
C LEU A 115 0.17 0.66 6.27
N TYR A 116 0.29 0.12 5.06
CA TYR A 116 -0.76 0.14 4.06
C TYR A 116 -1.40 -1.26 4.00
N VAL A 117 -2.71 -1.32 4.24
CA VAL A 117 -3.50 -2.55 4.28
C VAL A 117 -4.57 -2.48 3.21
N PHE A 118 -4.44 -3.28 2.16
CA PHE A 118 -5.41 -3.39 1.08
C PHE A 118 -6.64 -4.18 1.53
N HIS A 119 -7.80 -3.79 1.01
CA HIS A 119 -9.06 -4.45 1.28
C HIS A 119 -9.45 -5.38 0.13
N PRO A 120 -10.07 -6.54 0.42
CA PRO A 120 -10.76 -7.33 -0.58
C PRO A 120 -11.78 -6.45 -1.30
N TYR A 121 -11.98 -6.75 -2.57
CA TYR A 121 -13.03 -6.12 -3.34
C TYR A 121 -14.40 -6.54 -2.74
N PRO A 122 -15.35 -5.61 -2.51
CA PRO A 122 -16.55 -5.88 -1.69
C PRO A 122 -17.48 -6.98 -2.20
N THR A 123 -17.30 -7.41 -3.45
CA THR A 123 -18.21 -8.32 -4.17
C THR A 123 -17.64 -9.73 -4.34
N PHE A 124 -16.56 -10.07 -3.61
CA PHE A 124 -15.99 -11.42 -3.59
C PHE A 124 -16.81 -12.40 -2.74
#